data_AF-A0A3D3EXW4-F1
#
_entry.id   AF-A0A3D3EXW4-F1
#
_cell.length_a   1.000
_cell.length_b   1.000
_cell.length_c   1.000
_cell.angle_alpha   90.00
_cell.angle_beta   90.00
_cell.angle_gamma   90.00
#
_symmetry.space_group_name_H-M   'P 1'
#
loop_
_entity.id
_entity.type
_entity.pdbx_description
1 polymer ?
#
loop_
_entity_poly.entity_id
_entity_poly.type
_entity_poly.pdbx_seq_one_letter_code
_entity_poly.pdbx_strand_id
1 'polypeptide(L)'
;NTAVRLYADAANAKTKLENGFDLSDYDERVLEFAKEYSNDILAIDVNIDTDTMLDTAWTLFQRYFNKQEIGIKDELMNIHWKKA
;
A
#
# COMPACT_ATOMS: atom_id res chain seq x y z
N ASN A 1 4.45 0.24 -10.12
CA ASN A 1 3.81 1.58 -10.02
C ASN A 1 2.77 1.62 -8.90
N THR A 2 1.89 0.62 -8.74
CA THR A 2 0.82 0.62 -7.73
C THR A 2 1.24 1.01 -6.30
N ALA A 3 2.26 0.39 -5.71
CA ALA A 3 2.73 0.75 -4.36
C ALA A 3 3.13 2.23 -4.26
N VAL A 4 3.87 2.73 -5.25
CA VAL A 4 4.31 4.13 -5.32
C VAL A 4 3.12 5.08 -5.44
N ARG A 5 2.11 4.73 -6.26
CA ARG A 5 0.87 5.52 -6.39
C ARG A 5 0.11 5.57 -5.06
N LEU A 6 -0.10 4.43 -4.41
CA LEU A 6 -0.80 4.37 -3.12
C LEU A 6 -0.05 5.12 -2.02
N TYR A 7 1.28 5.03 -2.01
CA TYR A 7 2.12 5.82 -1.12
C TYR A 7 2.00 7.33 -1.39
N ALA A 8 1.87 7.75 -2.65
CA ALA A 8 1.64 9.15 -3.01
C ALA A 8 0.23 9.63 -2.61
N ASP A 9 -0.79 8.78 -2.73
CA ASP A 9 -2.15 9.09 -2.28
C ASP A 9 -2.19 9.41 -0.77
N ALA A 10 -1.32 8.79 0.03
CA ALA A 10 -1.20 9.07 1.46
C ALA A 10 -0.74 10.50 1.75
N ALA A 11 0.06 11.13 0.87
CA ALA A 11 0.42 12.52 1.03
C ALA A 11 -0.82 13.43 0.93
N ASN A 12 -1.73 13.14 0.00
CA ASN A 12 -2.97 13.88 -0.15
C ASN A 12 -3.91 13.67 1.05
N ALA A 13 -4.06 12.41 1.51
CA ALA A 13 -4.83 12.09 2.71
C ALA A 13 -4.27 12.79 3.96
N LYS A 14 -2.94 12.85 4.09
CA LYS A 14 -2.27 13.55 5.19
C LYS A 14 -2.57 15.05 5.16
N THR A 15 -2.50 15.68 4.00
CA THR A 15 -2.87 17.11 3.86
C THR A 15 -4.33 17.37 4.21
N LYS A 16 -5.27 16.47 3.86
CA LYS A 16 -6.67 16.59 4.29
C LYS A 16 -6.77 16.59 5.82
N LEU A 17 -6.11 15.63 6.47
CA LEU A 17 -6.09 15.51 7.93
C LEU A 17 -5.49 16.75 8.61
N GLU A 18 -4.35 17.25 8.10
CA GLU A 18 -3.67 18.44 8.63
C GLU A 18 -4.52 19.71 8.52
N ASN A 19 -5.39 19.79 7.51
CA ASN A 19 -6.33 20.89 7.32
C ASN A 19 -7.67 20.69 8.06
N GLY A 20 -7.82 19.59 8.81
CA GLY A 20 -9.02 19.30 9.59
C GLY A 20 -10.22 18.82 8.76
N PHE A 21 -10.01 18.31 7.55
CA PHE A 21 -11.06 17.64 6.79
C PHE A 21 -11.26 16.21 7.31
N ASP A 22 -12.50 15.74 7.25
CA ASP A 22 -12.82 14.34 7.53
C ASP A 22 -12.14 13.43 6.50
N LEU A 23 -11.61 12.32 6.99
CA LEU A 23 -11.03 11.28 6.16
C LEU A 23 -12.10 10.27 5.74
N SER A 24 -12.01 9.82 4.49
CA SER A 24 -12.75 8.63 4.07
C SER A 24 -12.07 7.36 4.59
N ASP A 25 -12.81 6.25 4.65
CA ASP A 25 -12.24 4.92 4.93
C ASP A 25 -11.04 4.58 4.03
N TYR A 26 -11.10 4.98 2.77
CA TYR A 26 -9.97 4.82 1.85
C TYR A 26 -8.77 5.68 2.25
N ASP A 27 -8.98 6.96 2.61
CA ASP A 27 -7.90 7.84 3.05
C ASP A 27 -7.20 7.27 4.31
N GLU A 28 -7.97 6.74 5.27
CA GLU A 28 -7.43 6.11 6.47
C GLU A 28 -6.59 4.86 6.13
N ARG A 29 -7.13 3.93 5.33
CA ARG A 29 -6.41 2.73 4.89
C ARG A 29 -5.14 3.06 4.11
N VAL A 30 -5.17 4.09 3.28
CA VAL A 30 -3.98 4.55 2.52
C VAL A 30 -2.91 5.12 3.45
N LEU A 31 -3.28 5.87 4.49
CA LEU A 31 -2.32 6.37 5.48
C LEU A 31 -1.65 5.23 6.25
N GLU A 32 -2.43 4.22 6.66
CA GLU A 32 -1.90 3.03 7.34
C GLU A 32 -0.98 2.22 6.41
N PHE A 33 -1.41 1.97 5.17
CA PHE A 33 -0.59 1.34 4.15
C PHE A 33 0.75 2.06 3.98
N ALA A 34 0.74 3.39 3.83
CA ALA A 34 1.95 4.15 3.59
C ALA A 34 2.92 4.09 4.78
N LYS A 35 2.40 4.06 6.01
CA LYS A 35 3.19 3.91 7.22
C LYS A 35 3.89 2.55 7.24
N GLU A 36 3.18 1.45 7.04
CA GLU A 36 3.78 0.11 7.03
C GLU A 36 4.71 -0.09 5.83
N TYR A 37 4.31 0.36 4.64
CA TYR A 37 5.17 0.32 3.44
C TYR A 37 6.49 1.06 3.65
N SER A 38 6.45 2.23 4.31
CA SER A 38 7.68 2.97 4.63
C SER A 38 8.58 2.21 5.61
N ASN A 39 8.00 1.56 6.61
CA ASN A 39 8.76 0.86 7.65
C ASN A 39 9.32 -0.48 7.17
N ASP A 40 8.53 -1.24 6.41
CA ASP A 40 8.82 -2.64 6.10
C ASP A 40 9.57 -2.80 4.77
N ILE A 41 9.56 -1.77 3.91
CA ILE A 41 10.16 -1.84 2.56
C ILE A 41 11.11 -0.68 2.28
N LEU A 42 10.78 0.56 2.65
CA LEU A 42 11.60 1.73 2.28
C LEU A 42 12.66 2.12 3.31
N ALA A 43 12.54 1.68 4.55
CA ALA A 43 13.45 2.09 5.61
C ALA A 43 14.88 1.58 5.35
N ILE A 44 15.89 2.41 5.66
CA ILE A 44 17.30 2.15 5.31
C ILE A 44 17.86 0.91 6.03
N ASP A 45 17.29 0.57 7.18
CA ASP A 45 17.64 -0.57 8.01
C ASP A 45 16.92 -1.87 7.61
N VAL A 46 16.00 -1.81 6.64
CA VAL A 46 15.39 -3.00 6.06
C VAL A 46 16.39 -3.68 5.14
N ASN A 47 16.76 -4.92 5.49
CA ASN A 47 17.67 -5.76 4.72
C ASN A 47 16.98 -7.07 4.34
N ILE A 48 16.10 -7.00 3.34
CA ILE A 48 15.39 -8.15 2.75
C ILE A 48 15.70 -8.25 1.25
N ASP A 49 15.65 -9.46 0.70
CA ASP A 49 15.84 -9.67 -0.73
C ASP A 49 14.60 -9.23 -1.55
N THR A 50 14.78 -9.10 -2.86
CA THR A 50 13.74 -8.60 -3.77
C THR A 50 12.46 -9.44 -3.75
N ASP A 51 12.55 -10.76 -3.61
CA ASP A 51 11.37 -11.63 -3.61
C ASP A 51 10.58 -11.41 -2.32
N THR A 52 11.28 -11.32 -1.18
CA THR A 52 10.67 -10.96 0.11
C THR A 52 10.05 -9.55 0.08
N MET A 53 10.67 -8.58 -0.60
CA MET A 53 10.07 -7.24 -0.80
C MET A 53 8.75 -7.33 -1.57
N LEU A 54 8.70 -8.14 -2.63
CA LEU A 54 7.49 -8.32 -3.43
C LEU A 54 6.37 -9.00 -2.64
N ASP A 55 6.70 -10.06 -1.90
CA ASP A 55 5.73 -10.78 -1.05
C ASP A 55 5.19 -9.89 0.08
N THR A 56 6.05 -9.07 0.68
CA THR A 56 5.64 -8.07 1.67
C THR A 56 4.69 -7.05 1.05
N ALA A 57 5.02 -6.53 -0.15
CA ALA A 57 4.15 -5.57 -0.84
C ALA A 57 2.77 -6.16 -1.17
N TRP A 58 2.71 -7.42 -1.64
CA TRP A 58 1.43 -8.11 -1.88
C TRP A 58 0.62 -8.32 -0.60
N THR A 59 1.29 -8.67 0.50
CA THR A 59 0.65 -8.80 1.82
C THR A 59 0.06 -7.47 2.28
N LEU A 60 0.80 -6.37 2.13
CA LEU A 60 0.30 -5.02 2.43
C LEU A 60 -0.89 -4.66 1.55
N PHE A 61 -0.86 -4.98 0.25
CA PHE A 61 -2.01 -4.74 -0.61
C PHE A 61 -3.26 -5.49 -0.15
N GLN A 62 -3.12 -6.76 0.24
CA GLN A 62 -4.25 -7.57 0.69
C GLN A 62 -4.81 -7.14 2.04
N ARG A 63 -3.95 -6.61 2.92
CA ARG A 63 -4.34 -6.08 4.22
C ARG A 63 -5.19 -4.83 4.08
N TYR A 64 -4.79 -3.91 3.20
CA TYR A 64 -5.37 -2.57 3.13
C TYR A 64 -6.32 -2.35 1.96
N PHE A 65 -6.30 -3.19 0.92
CA PHE A 65 -7.05 -2.95 -0.31
C PHE A 65 -7.72 -4.21 -0.84
N ASN A 66 -8.78 -4.01 -1.61
CA ASN A 66 -9.41 -5.05 -2.42
C ASN A 66 -8.84 -5.06 -3.84
N LYS A 67 -9.13 -6.12 -4.60
CA LYS A 67 -8.62 -6.31 -5.97
C LYS A 67 -8.94 -5.14 -6.90
N GLN A 68 -10.07 -4.48 -6.71
CA GLN A 68 -10.55 -3.41 -7.57
C GLN A 68 -9.82 -2.08 -7.32
N GLU A 69 -9.26 -1.87 -6.12
CA GLU A 69 -8.60 -0.62 -5.72
C GLU A 69 -7.15 -0.48 -6.26
N ILE A 70 -6.43 -1.59 -6.39
CA ILE A 70 -4.98 -1.62 -6.66
C ILE A 70 -4.62 -1.45 -8.15
N GLY A 71 -5.56 -1.66 -9.06
CA GLY A 71 -5.37 -1.42 -10.49
C GLY A 71 -4.21 -2.19 -11.13
N ILE A 72 -3.85 -3.35 -10.59
CA ILE A 72 -2.84 -4.26 -11.16
C ILE A 72 -3.52 -5.17 -12.19
N LYS A 73 -2.81 -5.49 -13.28
CA LYS A 73 -3.32 -6.36 -14.35
C LYS A 73 -3.83 -7.71 -13.82
N ASP A 74 -4.96 -8.16 -14.35
CA ASP A 74 -5.62 -9.41 -13.92
C ASP A 74 -4.71 -10.65 -14.00
N GLU A 75 -3.84 -10.72 -15.02
CA GLU A 75 -2.87 -11.81 -15.17
C GLU A 75 -1.98 -11.96 -13.94
N LEU A 76 -1.51 -10.84 -13.37
CA LEU A 76 -0.68 -10.84 -12.16
C LEU A 76 -1.53 -11.06 -10.90
N MET A 77 -2.72 -10.46 -10.85
CA MET A 77 -3.66 -10.65 -9.75
C MET A 77 -4.04 -12.12 -9.57
N ASN A 78 -4.23 -12.85 -10.66
CA ASN A 78 -4.58 -14.27 -10.61
C ASN A 78 -3.44 -15.15 -10.08
N ILE A 79 -2.19 -14.73 -10.25
CA ILE A 79 -1.02 -15.48 -9.80
C ILE A 79 -0.67 -15.15 -8.34
N HIS A 80 -0.68 -13.86 -8.00
CA HIS A 80 -0.11 -13.35 -6.75
C HIS A 80 -1.15 -12.97 -5.70
N TRP A 81 -2.40 -12.73 -6.08
CA TRP A 81 -3.48 -12.48 -5.10
C TRP A 81 -4.02 -13.79 -4.52
N LYS A 82 -3.16 -14.54 -3.84
CA LYS A 82 -3.53 -15.76 -3.11
C LYS A 82 -4.17 -15.35 -1.78
N LYS A 83 -5.23 -16.03 -1.35
CA LYS A 83 -5.91 -15.74 -0.08
C LYS A 83 -4.87 -15.66 1.04
N ALA A 84 -4.80 -14.50 1.71
CA ALA A 84 -4.28 -14.40 3.06
C ALA A 84 -5.05 -15.35 4.00
#